data_AF-A0A3D1F6R2-F1
#
_entry.id   AF-A0A3D1F6R2-F1
#
_cell.length_a   1.000
_cell.length_b   1.000
_cell.length_c   1.000
_cell.angle_alpha   90.00
_cell.angle_beta   90.00
_cell.angle_gamma   90.00
#
_symmetry.space_group_name_H-M   'P 1'
#
loop_
_entity.id
_entity.type
_entity.pdbx_description
1 polymer ?
#
loop_
_entity_poly.entity_id
_entity_poly.type
_entity_poly.pdbx_seq_one_letter_code
_entity_poly.pdbx_strand_id
1 'polypeptide(L)'
;MTSAGSFDDIPFGDEMGTDGGSFDPLDSQSDPFRPPDIPTEVHCIHCNQEYESYLIQWRVETDADGKAIGFWCCPIPNCDGKGFGFDIFPTDPDYLDSDGEKMWCDDED
;
A
#
# COMPACT_ATOMS: atom_id res chain seq x y z
N MET A 1 62.90 -14.41 -8.54
CA MET A 1 62.68 -13.71 -7.26
C MET A 1 62.53 -12.23 -7.58
N THR A 2 61.54 -11.56 -6.98
CA THR A 2 61.15 -10.13 -7.14
C THR A 2 60.54 -9.80 -8.51
N SER A 3 59.38 -9.13 -8.65
CA SER A 3 58.70 -8.19 -7.76
C SER A 3 57.18 -8.24 -7.95
N ALA A 4 56.46 -8.05 -6.84
CA ALA A 4 55.02 -7.88 -6.80
C ALA A 4 54.63 -6.52 -7.41
N GLY A 5 53.63 -6.53 -8.29
CA GLY A 5 52.94 -5.31 -8.72
C GLY A 5 51.96 -4.88 -7.64
N SER A 6 52.15 -3.66 -7.14
CA SER A 6 51.22 -2.97 -6.26
C SER A 6 49.95 -2.67 -7.06
N PHE A 7 48.83 -3.24 -6.64
CA PHE A 7 47.50 -2.84 -7.08
C PHE A 7 47.05 -1.80 -6.05
N ASP A 8 47.14 -0.54 -6.44
CA ASP A 8 46.68 0.60 -5.67
C ASP A 8 45.23 0.42 -5.23
N ASP A 9 45.07 0.38 -3.91
CA ASP A 9 43.97 0.88 -3.10
C ASP A 9 42.80 1.46 -3.92
N ILE A 10 41.82 0.62 -4.24
CA ILE A 10 40.48 1.08 -4.63
C ILE A 10 39.77 1.38 -3.30
N PRO A 11 39.49 2.66 -2.97
CA PRO A 11 38.66 2.96 -1.82
C PRO A 11 37.30 2.29 -2.05
N PHE A 12 36.97 1.33 -1.18
CA PHE A 12 35.61 0.86 -0.99
C PHE A 12 34.79 2.09 -0.61
N GLY A 13 34.14 2.71 -1.60
CA GLY A 13 33.15 3.75 -1.41
C GLY A 13 31.95 3.17 -0.69
N ASP A 14 32.05 3.15 0.64
CA ASP A 14 30.99 2.85 1.59
C ASP A 14 30.00 4.02 1.63
N GLU A 15 29.36 4.33 0.50
CA GLU A 15 28.35 5.39 0.42
C GLU A 15 27.21 4.97 -0.52
N MET A 16 26.77 3.72 -0.41
CA MET A 16 25.42 3.34 -0.84
C MET A 16 24.47 3.86 0.23
N GLY A 17 23.99 5.09 0.02
CA GLY A 17 22.97 5.72 0.83
C GLY A 17 21.82 4.75 1.05
N THR A 18 21.67 4.28 2.28
CA THR A 18 20.41 3.73 2.75
C THR A 18 19.43 4.90 2.82
N ASP A 19 18.90 5.30 1.67
CA ASP A 19 17.61 5.99 1.59
C ASP A 19 16.55 4.93 1.93
N GLY A 20 16.63 4.44 3.16
CA GLY A 20 15.57 3.69 3.79
C GLY A 20 14.51 4.72 4.05
N GLY A 21 13.69 5.01 3.04
CA GLY A 21 12.37 5.57 3.25
C GLY A 21 11.74 4.72 4.34
N SER A 22 11.66 5.29 5.54
CA SER A 22 11.11 4.63 6.70
C SER A 22 9.64 4.41 6.39
N PHE A 23 9.30 3.23 5.87
CA PHE A 23 7.91 2.79 5.78
C PHE A 23 7.41 2.74 7.21
N ASP A 24 6.75 3.81 7.64
CA ASP A 24 6.14 3.88 8.94
C ASP A 24 4.82 3.10 8.84
N PRO A 25 4.70 1.94 9.51
CA PRO A 25 3.51 1.10 9.40
C PRO A 25 2.27 1.75 10.01
N LEU A 26 2.38 2.95 10.60
CA LEU A 26 1.28 3.75 11.11
C LEU A 26 0.95 4.95 10.23
N ASP A 27 1.74 5.19 9.17
CA ASP A 27 1.47 6.26 8.21
C ASP A 27 0.40 5.82 7.21
N SER A 28 -0.80 6.38 7.39
CA SER A 28 -1.96 6.09 6.56
C SER A 28 -1.81 6.51 5.10
N GLN A 29 -0.91 7.46 4.82
CA GLN A 29 -0.66 7.95 3.46
C GLN A 29 0.32 7.08 2.70
N SER A 30 1.23 6.39 3.40
CA SER A 30 2.16 5.44 2.80
C SER A 30 1.54 4.06 2.53
N ASP A 31 0.32 3.81 3.02
CA ASP A 31 -0.38 2.55 2.80
C ASP A 31 -0.83 2.42 1.32
N PRO A 32 -0.44 1.34 0.62
CA PRO A 32 -0.78 1.14 -0.79
C PRO A 32 -2.28 0.85 -1.01
N PHE A 33 -3.01 0.47 0.04
CA PHE A 33 -4.44 0.19 0.00
C PHE A 33 -5.27 1.37 0.56
N ARG A 34 -4.69 2.58 0.56
CA ARG A 34 -5.40 3.80 0.91
C ARG A 34 -6.57 4.06 -0.03
N PRO A 35 -7.65 4.69 0.47
CA PRO A 35 -8.71 5.18 -0.41
C PRO A 35 -8.16 6.17 -1.44
N PRO A 36 -8.77 6.25 -2.64
CA PRO A 36 -8.41 7.24 -3.64
C PRO A 36 -8.71 8.66 -3.13
N ASP A 37 -7.92 9.63 -3.59
CA ASP A 37 -8.11 11.05 -3.27
C ASP A 37 -9.42 11.61 -3.82
N ILE A 38 -9.90 11.05 -4.93
CA ILE A 38 -11.19 11.38 -5.53
C ILE A 38 -12.27 10.51 -4.86
N PRO A 39 -13.33 11.11 -4.28
CA PRO A 39 -14.47 10.37 -3.76
C PRO A 39 -15.03 9.44 -4.84
N THR A 40 -15.02 8.15 -4.53
CA THR A 40 -15.40 7.08 -5.43
C THR A 40 -16.38 6.20 -4.69
N GLU A 41 -17.47 5.82 -5.34
CA GLU A 41 -18.39 4.83 -4.80
C GLU A 41 -17.71 3.45 -4.77
N VAL A 42 -17.69 2.85 -3.59
CA VAL A 42 -17.03 1.58 -3.32
C VAL A 42 -18.00 0.59 -2.68
N HIS A 43 -17.77 -0.69 -2.96
CA HIS A 43 -18.47 -1.82 -2.42
C HIS A 43 -17.53 -2.67 -1.56
N CYS A 44 -17.96 -2.97 -0.34
CA CYS A 44 -17.24 -3.93 0.50
C CYS A 44 -17.81 -5.33 0.36
N ILE A 45 -16.97 -6.32 0.06
CA ILE A 45 -17.40 -7.71 -0.18
C ILE A 45 -17.84 -8.45 1.09
N HIS A 46 -17.49 -7.94 2.28
CA HIS A 46 -17.80 -8.58 3.57
C HIS A 46 -19.19 -8.22 4.09
N CYS A 47 -19.57 -6.94 4.00
CA CYS A 47 -20.89 -6.47 4.44
C CYS A 47 -21.86 -6.23 3.26
N ASN A 48 -21.38 -6.33 2.03
CA ASN A 48 -22.11 -6.01 0.80
C ASN A 48 -22.79 -4.64 0.85
N GLN A 49 -22.14 -3.65 1.45
CA GLN A 49 -22.63 -2.27 1.48
C GLN A 49 -21.80 -1.42 0.52
N GLU A 50 -22.51 -0.53 -0.16
CA GLU A 50 -21.96 0.51 -1.01
C GLU A 50 -21.86 1.81 -0.21
N TYR A 51 -20.74 2.48 -0.32
CA TYR A 51 -20.47 3.73 0.37
C TYR A 51 -19.34 4.48 -0.34
N GLU A 52 -19.10 5.72 0.04
CA GLU A 52 -18.06 6.55 -0.57
C GLU A 52 -16.68 6.24 0.01
N SER A 53 -15.64 6.20 -0.83
CA SER A 53 -14.26 5.86 -0.46
C SER A 53 -13.69 6.71 0.68
N TYR A 54 -14.08 7.99 0.78
CA TYR A 54 -13.65 8.87 1.86
C TYR A 54 -14.15 8.45 3.25
N LEU A 55 -15.15 7.54 3.33
CA LEU A 55 -15.66 6.99 4.57
C LEU A 55 -14.82 5.82 5.09
N ILE A 56 -13.89 5.27 4.29
CA ILE A 56 -12.94 4.25 4.75
C ILE A 56 -12.11 4.84 5.90
N GLN A 57 -11.99 4.10 6.99
CA GLN A 57 -11.35 4.58 8.22
C GLN A 57 -10.00 3.92 8.43
N TRP A 58 -8.99 4.70 8.77
CA TRP A 58 -7.71 4.19 9.25
C TRP A 58 -7.87 3.65 10.68
N ARG A 59 -7.50 2.39 10.89
CA ARG A 59 -7.43 1.76 12.22
C ARG A 59 -6.04 1.22 12.44
N VAL A 60 -5.62 1.23 13.70
CA VAL A 60 -4.34 0.68 14.13
C VAL A 60 -4.62 -0.52 15.02
N GLU A 61 -4.10 -1.69 14.64
CA GLU A 61 -4.12 -2.92 15.43
C GLU A 61 -2.71 -3.32 15.83
N THR A 62 -2.59 -4.20 16.83
CA THR A 62 -1.31 -4.79 17.22
C THR A 62 -1.17 -6.15 16.54
N ASP A 63 -0.13 -6.29 15.73
CA ASP A 63 0.20 -7.55 15.05
C ASP A 63 0.71 -8.63 16.02
N ALA A 64 0.85 -9.87 15.55
CA ALA A 64 1.32 -11.01 16.33
C ALA A 64 2.71 -10.80 16.97
N ASP A 65 3.56 -9.99 16.33
CA ASP A 65 4.88 -9.59 16.82
C ASP A 65 4.82 -8.45 17.88
N GLY A 66 3.62 -7.99 18.26
CA GLY A 66 3.44 -6.88 19.21
C GLY A 66 3.68 -5.49 18.61
N LYS A 67 3.75 -5.40 17.27
CA LYS A 67 3.97 -4.14 16.55
C LYS A 67 2.63 -3.52 16.19
N ALA A 68 2.51 -2.20 16.34
CA ALA A 68 1.34 -1.48 15.86
C ALA A 68 1.39 -1.36 14.33
N ILE A 69 0.33 -1.82 13.67
CA ILE A 69 0.14 -1.74 12.22
C ILE A 69 -1.16 -1.01 11.94
N GLY A 70 -1.11 -0.03 11.06
CA GLY A 70 -2.30 0.64 10.58
C GLY A 70 -2.80 0.03 9.28
N PHE A 71 -4.10 0.08 9.07
CA PHE A 71 -4.75 -0.36 7.84
C PHE A 71 -6.05 0.41 7.64
N TRP A 72 -6.42 0.58 6.36
CA TRP A 72 -7.68 1.16 5.96
C TRP A 72 -8.79 0.12 6.03
N CYS A 73 -9.94 0.45 6.62
CA CYS A 73 -11.02 -0.50 6.83
C CYS A 73 -12.41 0.07 6.58
N CYS A 74 -13.34 -0.84 6.32
CA CYS A 74 -14.75 -0.53 6.12
C CYS A 74 -15.34 0.21 7.34
N PRO A 75 -16.10 1.30 7.15
CA PRO A 75 -16.68 2.06 8.25
C PRO A 75 -17.81 1.33 8.98
N ILE A 76 -18.36 0.27 8.38
CA ILE A 76 -19.52 -0.46 8.90
C ILE A 76 -19.12 -1.20 10.20
N PRO A 77 -19.91 -1.04 11.28
CA PRO A 77 -19.62 -1.74 12.53
C PRO A 77 -19.70 -3.25 12.34
N ASN A 78 -18.75 -3.97 12.93
CA ASN A 78 -18.60 -5.44 12.81
C ASN A 78 -18.33 -5.94 11.38
N CYS A 79 -17.84 -5.08 10.49
CA CYS A 79 -17.27 -5.51 9.21
C CYS A 79 -15.76 -5.68 9.32
N ASP A 80 -15.23 -6.77 8.74
CA ASP A 80 -13.81 -7.09 8.72
C ASP A 80 -13.13 -6.72 7.39
N GLY A 81 -13.83 -6.01 6.50
CA GLY A 81 -13.25 -5.59 5.23
C GLY A 81 -12.12 -4.58 5.42
N LYS A 82 -10.93 -4.90 4.87
CA LYS A 82 -9.70 -4.11 4.97
C LYS A 82 -9.07 -3.88 3.58
N GLY A 83 -8.58 -2.68 3.37
CA GLY A 83 -7.86 -2.28 2.16
C GLY A 83 -8.76 -1.98 0.96
N PHE A 84 -8.52 -0.81 0.35
CA PHE A 84 -9.05 -0.49 -0.96
C PHE A 84 -8.32 -1.29 -2.04
N GLY A 85 -9.06 -1.90 -2.98
CA GLY A 85 -8.54 -2.85 -3.97
C GLY A 85 -8.30 -4.27 -3.44
N PHE A 86 -8.60 -4.54 -2.16
CA PHE A 86 -8.48 -5.88 -1.56
C PHE A 86 -9.83 -6.44 -1.09
N ASP A 87 -10.48 -5.79 -0.12
CA ASP A 87 -11.83 -6.15 0.33
C ASP A 87 -12.88 -5.11 -0.07
N ILE A 88 -12.43 -3.93 -0.47
CA ILE A 88 -13.26 -2.78 -0.81
C ILE A 88 -12.90 -2.39 -2.24
N PHE A 89 -13.85 -2.54 -3.16
CA PHE A 89 -13.63 -2.30 -4.59
C PHE A 89 -14.51 -1.16 -5.09
N PRO A 90 -14.06 -0.39 -6.09
CA PRO A 90 -14.95 0.56 -6.76
C PRO A 90 -16.16 -0.15 -7.38
N THR A 91 -17.34 0.46 -7.29
CA THR A 91 -18.57 -0.05 -7.96
C THR A 91 -18.58 0.28 -9.45
N ASP A 92 -17.88 1.33 -9.84
CA ASP A 92 -17.82 1.81 -11.21
C ASP A 92 -16.89 0.91 -12.06
N PRO A 93 -17.39 0.20 -13.09
CA PRO A 93 -16.60 -0.72 -13.93
C PRO A 93 -15.59 -0.01 -14.85
N ASP A 94 -15.72 1.30 -15.02
CA ASP A 94 -14.80 2.16 -15.76
C ASP A 94 -13.89 2.96 -14.80
N TYR A 95 -13.83 2.58 -13.52
CA TYR A 95 -12.94 3.20 -12.54
C TYR A 95 -11.48 3.13 -13.01
N LEU A 96 -10.84 4.31 -13.00
CA LEU A 96 -9.42 4.49 -13.23
C LEU A 96 -8.78 5.00 -11.95
N ASP A 97 -7.65 4.41 -11.57
CA ASP A 97 -6.88 4.88 -10.43
C ASP A 97 -6.16 6.21 -10.72
N SER A 98 -5.32 6.65 -9.78
CA SER A 98 -4.58 7.91 -9.91
C SER A 98 -3.57 7.92 -11.08
N ASP A 99 -3.15 6.74 -11.54
CA ASP A 99 -2.25 6.55 -12.67
C ASP A 99 -3.03 6.38 -13.99
N GLY A 100 -4.36 6.32 -13.92
CA GLY A 100 -5.24 6.12 -15.06
C GLY A 100 -5.40 4.66 -15.46
N GLU A 101 -4.98 3.73 -14.60
CA GLU A 101 -5.04 2.29 -14.87
C GLU A 101 -6.35 1.72 -14.31
N LYS A 102 -6.90 0.70 -15.00
CA LYS A 102 -8.08 -0.02 -14.51
C LYS A 102 -7.68 -0.91 -13.33
N MET A 103 -8.51 -0.94 -12.29
CA MET A 103 -8.28 -1.84 -11.15
C MET A 103 -8.51 -3.32 -11.47
N TRP A 104 -9.25 -3.63 -12.52
CA TRP A 104 -9.42 -4.98 -13.05
C TRP A 104 -8.89 -5.03 -14.48
N CYS A 105 -7.99 -5.98 -14.76
CA CYS A 105 -7.76 -6.43 -16.11
C CYS A 105 -9.00 -7.22 -16.52
N ASP A 106 -9.84 -6.64 -17.37
CA ASP A 106 -10.80 -7.42 -18.12
C ASP A 106 -9.99 -8.29 -19.09
N ASP A 107 -9.86 -9.58 -18.78
CA ASP A 107 -9.28 -10.58 -19.67
C ASP A 107 -10.27 -10.81 -20.82
N GLU A 108 -10.38 -9.82 -21.71
CA GLU A 108 -11.11 -9.91 -22.98
C GLU A 108 -10.17 -10.55 -24.02
N ASP A 109 -10.26 -11.88 -24.18
CA ASP A 109 -9.82 -12.62 -25.38
C ASP A 109 -11.04 -13.05 -26.23
#